data_AF-A0A931ZBG8-F1
#
_entry.id   AF-A0A931ZBG8-F1
#
_cell.length_a   1.000
_cell.length_b   1.000
_cell.length_c   1.000
_cell.angle_alpha   90.00
_cell.angle_beta   90.00
_cell.angle_gamma   90.00
#
_symmetry.space_group_name_H-M   'P 1'
#
loop_
_entity.id
_entity.type
_entity.pdbx_description
1 polymer ?
#
loop_
_entity_poly.entity_id
_entity_poly.type
_entity_poly.pdbx_seq_one_letter_code
_entity_poly.pdbx_strand_id
1 'polypeptide(L)'
;MIDVGDSPLHEITTRAPTPEAVRRLDRWLRANPGGWVRLYHVTDARLPVRELGLLPTSARRRHSLQARSGYVSLSLFPGHAELFAKLAFPLQAITVSSVDLRVSELVPNLDQLRNQRLWAGRPVRSTLAHSLAYGHGAQVKGAVAGARLFVLKTVPACSTGAELVEKITPRVPSIRMRAA
;
A
#
# COMPACT_ATOMS: atom_id res chain seq x y z
N MET A 1 -9.26 19.16 6.51
CA MET A 1 -8.75 17.78 6.69
C MET A 1 -9.88 17.03 7.38
N ILE A 2 -10.41 15.94 6.81
CA ILE A 2 -11.48 15.21 7.51
C ILE A 2 -10.84 14.60 8.75
N ASP A 3 -11.37 14.97 9.91
CA ASP A 3 -10.99 14.40 11.18
C ASP A 3 -11.27 12.90 11.14
N VAL A 4 -10.20 12.10 11.21
CA VAL A 4 -10.28 10.65 11.02
C VAL A 4 -10.97 9.99 12.22
N GLY A 5 -11.15 10.71 13.34
CA GLY A 5 -11.75 10.19 14.58
C GLY A 5 -13.14 9.56 14.41
N ASP A 6 -13.99 10.12 13.54
CA ASP A 6 -15.37 9.63 13.32
C ASP A 6 -15.59 8.96 11.95
N SER A 7 -14.53 8.77 11.15
CA SER A 7 -14.66 8.11 9.85
C SER A 7 -14.74 6.58 10.01
N PRO A 8 -15.65 5.88 9.31
CA PRO A 8 -15.62 4.41 9.21
C PRO A 8 -14.30 3.84 8.66
N LEU A 9 -13.46 4.69 8.05
CA LEU A 9 -12.08 4.33 7.71
C LEU A 9 -11.25 4.04 8.96
N HIS A 10 -11.40 4.80 10.05
CA HIS A 10 -10.66 4.58 11.28
C HIS A 10 -10.92 3.18 11.85
N GLU A 11 -12.19 2.75 11.86
CA GLU A 11 -12.60 1.44 12.34
C GLU A 11 -11.90 0.29 11.58
N ILE A 12 -11.84 0.36 10.25
CA ILE A 12 -11.19 -0.68 9.43
C ILE A 12 -9.65 -0.58 9.44
N THR A 13 -9.09 0.54 9.91
CA THR A 13 -7.63 0.73 9.99
C THR A 13 -7.02 0.34 11.33
N THR A 14 -7.84 0.26 12.38
CA THR A 14 -7.37 -0.03 13.76
C THR A 14 -7.72 -1.44 14.23
N ARG A 15 -8.67 -2.11 13.57
CA ARG A 15 -9.17 -3.43 13.96
C ARG A 15 -9.38 -4.31 12.74
N ALA A 16 -9.46 -5.62 12.97
CA ALA A 16 -9.87 -6.55 11.92
C ALA A 16 -11.28 -6.17 11.40
N PRO A 17 -11.48 -6.03 10.08
CA PRO A 17 -12.75 -5.57 9.52
C PRO A 17 -13.87 -6.60 9.70
N THR A 18 -14.96 -6.19 10.34
CA THR A 18 -16.20 -6.98 10.44
C THR A 18 -17.12 -6.69 9.24
N PRO A 19 -18.02 -7.61 8.86
CA PRO A 19 -18.99 -7.35 7.79
C PRO A 19 -19.85 -6.10 8.02
N GLU A 20 -20.14 -5.76 9.28
CA GLU A 20 -20.90 -4.57 9.62
C GLU A 20 -20.09 -3.28 9.42
N ALA A 21 -18.82 -3.27 9.85
CA ALA A 21 -17.91 -2.17 9.60
C ALA A 21 -17.74 -1.90 8.10
N VAL A 22 -17.63 -2.96 7.29
CA VAL A 22 -17.54 -2.82 5.82
C VAL A 22 -18.83 -2.26 5.22
N ARG A 23 -20.01 -2.64 5.72
CA ARG A 23 -21.28 -2.04 5.28
C ARG A 23 -21.40 -0.57 5.67
N ARG A 24 -20.96 -0.20 6.89
CA ARG A 24 -20.91 1.21 7.32
C ARG A 24 -19.98 2.02 6.42
N LEU A 25 -18.79 1.49 6.14
CA LEU A 25 -17.83 2.11 5.23
C LEU A 25 -18.40 2.30 3.83
N ASP A 26 -19.05 1.27 3.25
CA ASP A 26 -19.65 1.38 1.92
C ASP A 26 -20.72 2.47 1.84
N ARG A 27 -21.60 2.57 2.85
CA ARG A 27 -22.59 3.65 2.93
C ARG A 27 -21.93 5.02 3.05
N TRP A 28 -20.92 5.14 3.91
CA TRP A 28 -20.22 6.41 4.12
C TRP A 28 -19.49 6.87 2.85
N LEU A 29 -18.81 5.97 2.14
CA LEU A 29 -18.12 6.30 0.88
C LEU A 29 -19.10 6.83 -0.17
N ARG A 30 -20.29 6.23 -0.29
CA ARG A 30 -21.34 6.69 -1.21
C ARG A 30 -21.92 8.04 -0.81
N ALA A 31 -22.09 8.28 0.48
CA ALA A 31 -22.64 9.53 1.01
C ALA A 31 -21.63 10.70 0.98
N ASN A 32 -20.33 10.41 0.91
CA ASN A 32 -19.26 11.41 1.01
C ASN A 32 -18.31 11.41 -0.21
N PRO A 33 -18.81 11.55 -1.45
CA PRO A 33 -17.96 11.53 -2.64
C PRO A 33 -16.93 12.67 -2.66
N GLY A 34 -17.29 13.84 -2.10
CA GLY A 34 -16.40 14.97 -1.91
C GLY A 34 -15.48 14.82 -0.69
N GLY A 35 -15.56 13.75 0.09
CA GLY A 35 -14.68 13.57 1.24
C GLY A 35 -13.22 13.42 0.82
N TRP A 36 -12.29 13.93 1.61
CA TRP A 36 -10.85 13.74 1.38
C TRP A 36 -10.33 12.51 2.14
N VAL A 37 -9.48 11.73 1.50
CA VAL A 37 -8.78 10.57 2.07
C VAL A 37 -7.30 10.67 1.74
N ARG A 38 -6.46 10.40 2.73
CA ARG A 38 -5.01 10.27 2.55
C ARG A 38 -4.65 8.81 2.31
N LEU A 39 -3.96 8.54 1.21
CA LEU A 39 -3.41 7.24 0.87
C LEU A 39 -1.90 7.34 0.62
N TYR A 40 -1.24 6.21 0.40
CA TYR A 40 0.20 6.12 0.27
C TYR A 40 0.59 5.39 -1.01
N HIS A 41 1.63 5.89 -1.66
CA HIS A 41 2.29 5.26 -2.79
C HIS A 41 3.80 5.24 -2.56
N VAL A 42 4.46 4.23 -3.09
CA VAL A 42 5.90 4.09 -2.99
C VAL A 42 6.46 3.76 -4.36
N THR A 43 7.53 4.44 -4.73
CA THR A 43 8.20 4.27 -6.02
C THR A 43 9.72 4.27 -5.84
N ASP A 44 10.46 3.97 -6.90
CA ASP A 44 11.91 4.17 -6.97
C ASP A 44 12.27 5.63 -6.62
N ALA A 45 13.19 5.81 -5.68
CA ALA A 45 13.63 7.11 -5.19
C ALA A 45 14.31 7.99 -6.26
N ARG A 46 14.71 7.41 -7.40
CA ARG A 46 15.26 8.16 -8.54
C ARG A 46 14.19 8.90 -9.35
N LEU A 47 12.91 8.56 -9.15
CA LEU A 47 11.83 9.18 -9.91
C LEU A 47 11.42 10.52 -9.26
N PRO A 48 11.46 11.63 -10.01
CA PRO A 48 11.08 12.96 -9.50
C PRO A 48 9.56 13.09 -9.43
N VAL A 49 8.96 12.48 -8.40
CA VAL A 49 7.50 12.37 -8.25
C VAL A 49 6.80 13.71 -8.01
N ARG A 50 7.48 14.71 -7.45
CA ARG A 50 6.88 16.04 -7.22
C ARG A 50 6.69 16.79 -8.52
N GLU A 51 7.59 16.57 -9.48
CA GLU A 51 7.62 17.19 -10.79
C GLU A 51 6.73 16.42 -11.78
N LEU A 52 6.86 15.08 -11.83
CA LEU A 52 6.18 14.25 -12.83
C LEU A 52 4.84 13.69 -12.35
N GLY A 53 4.60 13.68 -11.04
CA GLY A 53 3.47 12.96 -10.46
C GLY A 53 3.65 11.44 -10.52
N LEU A 54 2.56 10.72 -10.22
CA LEU A 54 2.48 9.27 -10.36
C LEU A 54 1.86 8.93 -11.71
N LEU A 55 2.59 8.19 -12.53
CA LEU A 55 2.08 7.71 -13.81
C LEU A 55 1.32 6.39 -13.62
N PRO A 56 0.24 6.15 -14.40
CA PRO A 56 -0.49 4.91 -14.32
C PRO A 56 0.37 3.72 -14.79
N THR A 57 0.06 2.56 -14.21
CA THR A 57 0.59 1.27 -14.65
C THR A 57 0.40 1.10 -16.15
N SER A 58 1.45 0.69 -16.85
CA SER A 58 1.43 0.35 -18.28
C SER A 58 2.22 -0.93 -18.53
N ALA A 59 2.20 -1.47 -19.75
CA ALA A 59 3.05 -2.61 -20.12
C ALA A 59 4.54 -2.39 -19.76
N ARG A 60 5.04 -1.16 -19.94
CA ARG A 60 6.42 -0.77 -19.60
C ARG A 60 6.69 -0.47 -18.12
N ARG A 61 5.65 -0.33 -17.29
CA ARG A 61 5.74 0.13 -15.88
C ARG A 61 5.13 -0.85 -14.88
N ARG A 62 4.68 -2.03 -15.34
CA ARG A 62 4.10 -3.03 -14.45
C ARG A 62 5.22 -3.81 -13.77
N HIS A 63 5.08 -3.98 -12.46
CA HIS A 63 5.96 -4.83 -11.65
C HIS A 63 5.26 -6.12 -11.19
N SER A 64 4.02 -6.35 -11.65
CA SER A 64 3.27 -7.59 -11.45
C SER A 64 2.44 -7.88 -12.69
N LEU A 65 2.34 -9.16 -13.06
CA LEU A 65 1.49 -9.64 -14.15
C LEU A 65 0.00 -9.38 -13.89
N GLN A 66 -0.37 -9.31 -12.61
CA GLN A 66 -1.74 -9.07 -12.19
C GLN A 66 -2.10 -7.58 -12.21
N ALA A 67 -1.13 -6.67 -12.32
CA ALA A 67 -1.37 -5.24 -12.18
C ALA A 67 -2.18 -4.68 -13.36
N ARG A 68 -3.33 -4.09 -13.04
CA ARG A 68 -4.23 -3.46 -14.01
C ARG A 68 -3.61 -2.19 -14.61
N SER A 69 -3.56 -2.11 -15.95
CA SER A 69 -3.06 -0.94 -16.66
C SER A 69 -4.06 0.23 -16.63
N GLY A 70 -3.53 1.46 -16.69
CA GLY A 70 -4.31 2.70 -16.64
C GLY A 70 -4.63 3.21 -15.24
N TYR A 71 -4.07 2.59 -14.19
CA TYR A 71 -4.32 2.96 -12.80
C TYR A 71 -3.02 3.15 -12.00
N VAL A 72 -3.09 4.06 -11.03
CA VAL A 72 -2.12 4.17 -9.94
C VAL A 72 -2.69 3.43 -8.73
N SER A 73 -1.92 2.47 -8.20
CA SER A 73 -2.30 1.69 -7.01
C SER A 73 -1.81 2.38 -5.74
N LEU A 74 -2.68 2.49 -4.75
CA LEU A 74 -2.45 3.22 -3.50
C LEU A 74 -2.82 2.33 -2.31
N SER A 75 -2.20 2.57 -1.16
CA SER A 75 -2.49 1.85 0.08
C SER A 75 -3.01 2.76 1.19
N LEU A 76 -3.82 2.21 2.09
CA LEU A 76 -4.19 2.87 3.35
C LEU A 76 -3.04 2.99 4.33
N PHE A 77 -2.06 2.07 4.28
CA PHE A 77 -0.96 2.02 5.23
C PHE A 77 0.37 2.24 4.51
N PRO A 78 1.24 3.16 5.00
CA PRO A 78 2.53 3.42 4.37
C PRO A 78 3.41 2.17 4.37
N GLY A 79 3.41 1.38 5.45
CA GLY A 79 4.17 0.13 5.54
C GLY A 79 3.72 -0.94 4.54
N HIS A 80 2.43 -0.98 4.20
CA HIS A 80 1.92 -1.91 3.19
C HIS A 80 2.30 -1.48 1.77
N ALA A 81 2.27 -0.19 1.48
CA ALA A 81 2.80 0.34 0.23
C ALA A 81 4.32 0.09 0.10
N GLU A 82 5.06 0.25 1.20
CA GLU A 82 6.51 -0.02 1.28
C GLU A 82 6.82 -1.50 0.99
N LEU A 83 6.04 -2.43 1.55
CA LEU A 83 6.18 -3.87 1.29
C LEU A 83 6.08 -4.18 -0.21
N PHE A 84 5.06 -3.67 -0.90
CA PHE A 84 4.93 -3.90 -2.35
C PHE A 84 6.05 -3.24 -3.15
N ALA A 85 6.52 -2.06 -2.73
CA ALA A 85 7.64 -1.40 -3.39
C ALA A 85 8.93 -2.20 -3.28
N LYS A 86 9.21 -2.80 -2.11
CA LYS A 86 10.38 -3.68 -1.94
C LYS A 86 10.34 -4.91 -2.84
N LEU A 87 9.15 -5.43 -3.15
CA LEU A 87 8.99 -6.50 -4.15
C LEU A 87 9.20 -6.00 -5.58
N ALA A 88 8.76 -4.78 -5.89
CA ALA A 88 8.88 -4.18 -7.21
C ALA A 88 10.30 -3.66 -7.52
N PHE A 89 11.02 -3.21 -6.50
CA PHE A 89 12.32 -2.53 -6.57
C PHE A 89 13.31 -3.10 -5.53
N PRO A 90 13.64 -4.40 -5.56
CA PRO A 90 14.31 -5.09 -4.45
C PRO A 90 15.72 -4.59 -4.10
N LEU A 91 16.39 -3.89 -5.02
CA LEU A 91 17.77 -3.40 -4.86
C LEU A 91 17.87 -1.88 -4.94
N GLN A 92 16.74 -1.17 -4.92
CA GLN A 92 16.72 0.28 -5.14
C GLN A 92 16.27 0.98 -3.86
N ALA A 93 16.73 2.22 -3.69
CA ALA A 93 16.12 3.12 -2.74
C ALA A 93 14.68 3.41 -3.17
N ILE A 94 13.78 3.55 -2.20
CA ILE A 94 12.36 3.79 -2.45
C ILE A 94 11.89 5.03 -1.72
N THR A 95 11.04 5.82 -2.35
CA THR A 95 10.44 7.02 -1.75
C THR A 95 8.98 6.77 -1.42
N VAL A 96 8.65 6.94 -0.13
CA VAL A 96 7.29 6.83 0.39
C VAL A 96 6.64 8.20 0.35
N SER A 97 5.52 8.31 -0.38
CA SER A 97 4.74 9.54 -0.49
C SER A 97 3.31 9.31 -0.01
N SER A 98 2.72 10.29 0.68
CA SER A 98 1.28 10.37 0.85
C SER A 98 0.64 11.16 -0.29
N VAL A 99 -0.63 10.87 -0.55
CA VAL A 99 -1.46 11.54 -1.54
C VAL A 99 -2.85 11.80 -0.97
N ASP A 100 -3.34 13.03 -1.12
CA ASP A 100 -4.69 13.41 -0.72
C ASP A 100 -5.64 13.37 -1.92
N LEU A 101 -6.69 12.55 -1.83
CA LEU A 101 -7.65 12.27 -2.90
C LEU A 101 -9.09 12.43 -2.43
N ARG A 102 -9.99 12.86 -3.32
CA ARG A 102 -11.43 12.80 -3.08
C ARG A 102 -11.89 11.34 -3.16
N VAL A 103 -12.87 10.98 -2.33
CA VAL A 103 -13.48 9.63 -2.36
C VAL A 103 -14.00 9.28 -3.76
N SER A 104 -14.57 10.25 -4.49
CA SER A 104 -15.07 10.05 -5.86
C SER A 104 -14.00 9.68 -6.89
N GLU A 105 -12.73 9.95 -6.61
CA GLU A 105 -11.61 9.59 -7.50
C GLU A 105 -11.16 8.13 -7.31
N LEU A 106 -11.56 7.51 -6.20
CA LEU A 106 -11.11 6.18 -5.82
C LEU A 106 -11.97 5.10 -6.46
N VAL A 107 -11.30 4.08 -6.99
CA VAL A 107 -11.91 2.83 -7.45
C VAL A 107 -11.31 1.65 -6.70
N PRO A 108 -12.02 0.52 -6.58
CA PRO A 108 -11.46 -0.67 -5.94
C PRO A 108 -10.21 -1.17 -6.67
N ASN A 109 -9.21 -1.60 -5.90
CA ASN A 109 -8.07 -2.35 -6.38
C ASN A 109 -8.51 -3.82 -6.62
N LEU A 110 -8.94 -4.09 -7.84
CA LEU A 110 -9.47 -5.40 -8.22
C LEU A 110 -8.41 -6.51 -8.16
N ASP A 111 -7.13 -6.17 -8.32
CA ASP A 111 -6.03 -7.14 -8.30
C ASP A 111 -5.83 -7.68 -6.87
N GLN A 112 -5.83 -6.78 -5.88
CA GLN A 112 -5.80 -7.16 -4.47
C GLN A 112 -7.04 -7.96 -4.06
N LEU A 113 -8.24 -7.55 -4.51
CA LEU A 113 -9.46 -8.30 -4.22
C LEU A 113 -9.48 -9.68 -4.86
N ARG A 114 -8.94 -9.83 -6.07
CA ARG A 114 -8.73 -11.14 -6.71
C ARG A 114 -7.79 -12.00 -5.86
N ASN A 115 -6.68 -11.44 -5.39
CA ASN A 115 -5.73 -12.16 -4.54
C ASN A 115 -6.35 -12.59 -3.19
N GLN A 116 -7.20 -11.76 -2.58
CA GLN A 116 -7.94 -12.13 -1.37
C GLN A 116 -8.90 -13.31 -1.59
N ARG A 117 -9.53 -13.42 -2.77
CA ARG A 117 -10.37 -14.56 -3.12
C ARG A 117 -9.54 -15.82 -3.37
N LEU A 118 -8.50 -15.71 -4.18
CA LEU A 118 -7.73 -16.86 -4.66
C LEU A 118 -6.81 -17.45 -3.57
N TRP A 119 -6.12 -16.59 -2.80
CA TRP A 119 -5.08 -17.04 -1.89
C TRP A 119 -5.51 -17.08 -0.42
N ALA A 120 -6.49 -16.25 -0.05
CA ALA A 120 -7.01 -16.21 1.33
C ALA A 120 -8.42 -16.81 1.46
N GLY A 121 -9.03 -17.29 0.36
CA GLY A 121 -10.37 -17.90 0.36
C GLY A 121 -11.48 -16.96 0.85
N ARG A 122 -11.25 -15.63 0.86
CA ARG A 122 -12.20 -14.68 1.45
C ARG A 122 -13.33 -14.35 0.47
N PRO A 123 -14.61 -14.32 0.90
CA PRO A 123 -15.74 -13.96 0.04
C PRO A 123 -15.87 -12.45 -0.15
N VAL A 124 -14.81 -11.80 -0.65
CA VAL A 124 -14.78 -10.34 -0.83
C VAL A 124 -15.49 -9.90 -2.12
N ARG A 125 -16.24 -8.80 -2.05
CA ARG A 125 -16.93 -8.19 -3.21
C ARG A 125 -16.05 -7.18 -3.94
N SER A 126 -16.34 -6.92 -5.22
CA SER A 126 -15.61 -5.95 -6.06
C SER A 126 -16.02 -4.50 -5.79
N THR A 127 -15.92 -4.06 -4.53
CA THR A 127 -16.34 -2.71 -4.09
C THR A 127 -15.17 -1.97 -3.45
N LEU A 128 -15.20 -0.63 -3.47
CA LEU A 128 -14.16 0.19 -2.84
C LEU A 128 -14.05 -0.12 -1.34
N ALA A 129 -15.18 -0.26 -0.64
CA ALA A 129 -15.19 -0.60 0.79
C ALA A 129 -14.46 -1.93 1.07
N HIS A 130 -14.71 -2.98 0.28
CA HIS A 130 -14.00 -4.25 0.43
C HIS A 130 -12.52 -4.13 0.09
N SER A 131 -12.18 -3.33 -0.93
CA SER A 131 -10.79 -3.10 -1.33
C SER A 131 -10.00 -2.44 -0.20
N LEU A 132 -10.59 -1.46 0.46
CA LEU A 132 -10.01 -0.77 1.61
C LEU A 132 -9.94 -1.66 2.84
N ALA A 133 -11.01 -2.39 3.15
CA ALA A 133 -11.09 -3.23 4.33
C ALA A 133 -10.16 -4.45 4.27
N TYR A 134 -10.18 -5.20 3.16
CA TYR A 134 -9.48 -6.49 3.05
C TYR A 134 -8.23 -6.44 2.18
N GLY A 135 -8.21 -5.57 1.17
CA GLY A 135 -7.03 -5.35 0.31
C GLY A 135 -6.11 -4.23 0.83
N HIS A 136 -6.59 -3.39 1.74
CA HIS A 136 -5.90 -2.21 2.27
C HIS A 136 -5.43 -1.23 1.18
N GLY A 137 -6.13 -1.21 0.04
CA GLY A 137 -5.73 -0.39 -1.09
C GLY A 137 -6.90 0.05 -1.95
N ALA A 138 -6.63 1.08 -2.75
CA ALA A 138 -7.52 1.63 -3.75
C ALA A 138 -6.71 1.98 -4.99
N GLN A 139 -7.40 2.33 -6.07
CA GLN A 139 -6.79 2.78 -7.31
C GLN A 139 -7.37 4.12 -7.74
N VAL A 140 -6.60 4.86 -8.52
CA VAL A 140 -7.07 6.05 -9.25
C VAL A 140 -6.80 5.83 -10.73
N LYS A 141 -7.76 6.18 -11.58
CA LYS A 141 -7.60 6.09 -13.04
C LYS A 141 -6.74 7.24 -13.55
N GLY A 142 -5.77 6.94 -14.40
CA GLY A 142 -4.87 7.93 -14.98
C GLY A 142 -3.72 8.34 -14.04
N ALA A 143 -3.12 9.48 -14.32
CA ALA A 143 -2.00 10.01 -13.53
C ALA A 143 -2.47 10.80 -12.31
N VAL A 144 -1.63 10.86 -11.28
CA VAL A 144 -1.82 11.72 -10.11
C VAL A 144 -0.78 12.83 -10.16
N ALA A 145 -1.22 14.09 -10.14
CA ALA A 145 -0.33 15.24 -10.20
C ALA A 145 0.62 15.32 -8.99
N GLY A 146 1.88 15.69 -9.23
CA GLY A 146 2.91 15.77 -8.19
C GLY A 146 2.62 16.80 -7.10
N ALA A 147 1.87 17.87 -7.40
CA ALA A 147 1.39 18.85 -6.42
C ALA A 147 0.50 18.26 -5.31
N ARG A 148 -0.02 17.04 -5.49
CA ARG A 148 -0.84 16.32 -4.51
C ARG A 148 -0.04 15.34 -3.67
N LEU A 149 1.26 15.23 -3.92
CA LEU A 149 2.16 14.28 -3.27
C LEU A 149 3.00 14.96 -2.21
N PHE A 150 3.05 14.34 -1.03
CA PHE A 150 3.90 14.75 0.07
C PHE A 150 4.89 13.62 0.37
N VAL A 151 6.17 13.88 0.14
CA VAL A 151 7.23 12.91 0.47
C VAL A 151 7.34 12.79 1.97
N LEU A 152 7.22 11.57 2.49
CA LEU A 152 7.30 11.28 3.92
C LEU A 152 8.70 10.86 4.33
N LYS A 153 9.29 9.94 3.56
CA LYS A 153 10.65 9.43 3.78
C LYS A 153 11.19 8.78 2.51
N THR A 154 12.51 8.72 2.43
CA THR A 154 13.22 7.84 1.50
C THR A 154 13.85 6.73 2.31
N VAL A 155 13.60 5.50 1.90
CA VAL A 155 14.25 4.31 2.47
C VAL A 155 15.42 3.96 1.55
N PRO A 156 16.66 3.92 2.07
CA PRO A 156 17.83 3.60 1.27
C PRO A 156 17.72 2.17 0.70
N ALA A 157 18.44 1.91 -0.39
CA ALA A 157 18.60 0.55 -0.88
C ALA A 157 19.25 -0.30 0.21
N CYS A 158 18.77 -1.53 0.43
CA CYS A 158 19.52 -2.48 1.23
C CYS A 158 20.86 -2.74 0.55
N SER A 159 21.96 -2.32 1.16
CA SER A 159 23.30 -2.73 0.78
C SER A 159 23.47 -4.21 1.14
N THR A 160 23.30 -5.09 0.14
CA THR A 160 23.78 -6.49 0.06
C THR A 160 23.65 -7.37 1.31
N GLY A 161 22.83 -8.43 1.24
CA GLY A 161 23.04 -9.79 1.79
C GLY A 161 23.44 -10.03 3.26
N ALA A 162 24.42 -9.31 3.80
CA ALA A 162 25.04 -9.53 5.11
C ALA A 162 24.09 -9.24 6.28
N GLU A 163 23.28 -8.18 6.22
CA GLU A 163 22.32 -7.86 7.29
C GLU A 163 21.15 -8.85 7.38
N LEU A 164 20.83 -9.55 6.29
CA LEU A 164 19.77 -10.57 6.27
C LEU A 164 20.25 -11.88 6.88
N VAL A 165 21.53 -12.25 6.64
CA VAL A 165 22.14 -13.46 7.21
C VAL A 165 22.30 -13.31 8.72
N GLU A 166 22.78 -12.16 9.20
CA GLU A 166 23.03 -11.95 10.64
C GLU A 166 21.74 -12.02 11.50
N LYS A 167 20.56 -11.74 10.91
CA LYS A 167 19.26 -11.88 11.59
C LYS A 167 18.66 -13.28 11.53
N ILE A 168 19.16 -14.17 10.68
CA ILE A 168 18.59 -15.52 10.45
C ILE A 168 19.48 -16.61 11.06
N THR A 169 20.77 -16.37 11.33
CA THR A 169 21.60 -17.32 12.07
C THR A 169 21.33 -17.21 13.57
N PRO A 170 20.77 -18.25 14.25
CA PRO A 170 20.79 -18.29 15.70
C PRO A 170 22.25 -18.30 16.15
N ARG A 171 22.63 -17.38 17.04
CA ARG A 171 23.92 -17.43 17.74
C ARG A 171 23.97 -18.74 18.53
N VAL A 172 24.65 -19.75 18.01
CA VAL A 172 25.00 -20.94 18.77
C VAL A 172 26.03 -20.50 19.83
N PRO A 173 25.76 -20.62 21.13
CA PRO A 173 26.74 -20.29 22.15
C PRO A 173 27.93 -21.24 22.00
N SER A 174 29.13 -20.69 21.83
CA SER A 174 30.36 -21.48 21.86
C SER A 174 30.51 -22.11 23.25
N ILE A 175 30.30 -23.41 23.36
CA ILE A 175 30.63 -24.19 24.56
C ILE A 175 32.16 -24.20 24.66
N ARG A 176 32.70 -23.43 25.60
CA ARG A 176 34.11 -23.59 26.01
C ARG A 176 34.22 -24.88 26.82
N MET A 177 34.72 -25.95 26.20
CA MET A 177 35.25 -27.08 26.96
C MET A 177 36.50 -26.60 27.72
N ARG A 178 36.45 -26.64 29.05
CA ARG A 178 37.63 -26.54 29.90
C ARG A 178 38.37 -27.88 29.81
N ALA A 179 39.58 -27.87 29.28
CA ALA A 179 40.50 -28.99 29.47
C ALA A 179 40.97 -28.99 30.93
N ALA A 180 40.91 -30.15 31.56
CA ALA A 180 41.59 -30.47 32.82
C ALA A 180 42.98 -31.04 32.49
#